data_AF-A0ABD3Q2L5-F1
#
_entry.id   AF-A0ABD3Q2L5-F1
#
_cell.length_a   1.000
_cell.length_b   1.000
_cell.length_c   1.000
_cell.angle_alpha   90.00
_cell.angle_beta   90.00
_cell.angle_gamma   90.00
#
_symmetry.space_group_name_H-M   'P 1'
#
loop_
_entity.id
_entity.type
_entity.pdbx_description
1 polymer ?
#
loop_
_entity_poly.entity_id
_entity_poly.type
_entity_poly.pdbx_seq_one_letter_code
_entity_poly.pdbx_strand_id
1 'polypeptide(L)'
;MQKHRRHLSLSLTLLATAACTIYLLPARRVSRQSHVDDLHHSSSTRHLHALAQFNDPTTVEFKHPIHFSKSKAYDVKEPSTRKVKPYNIESVLRTIKAFRYQAFFFVYHSTKDEFIVIHNQAGCDFGCARIYRIASILAFALRHNFPQRFHGNEDFVLLLSTGDVPRLHAQCVAGHCLAEDFAPILQFGSMYDASILPSGIAMPMPVKPHLPCFDSWQQSIFRDKTGGRVCGYLLPERISSEQSDPKAVMMQHGLIFREDFSWAELIPQIVWRGTDFVFLHSMFHEMRAPDYNADVKPKIATLNDRDDVTRAAIRALWELGDEVLLPRWRGVLLTSEAELEAKELSTKQPNSNLLPWINIKFASSAISSKKIPASQNHNLLALQSVGITAIGEYISVQEQSKYKYHIDLGGGGGTTWTGTIEKLAMPGVLFHHVTPTTDYFYNRLIAWVHYIPVRADLSDLREKFDWAEAHPGEAQKIAAAGTEFAKWVGTVDGFATMYQEYLVDPLKQCLEAYIPLDKEIFGDKTVMDLIDERGDDSWHVVAICSGLHVESCRDLNGTKVT
;
A
#
# COMPACT_ATOMS: atom_id res chain seq x y z
N MET A 1 40.53 -4.71 62.05
CA MET A 1 40.44 -5.22 63.44
C MET A 1 39.91 -6.65 63.40
N GLN A 2 40.55 -7.57 64.14
CA GLN A 2 40.18 -8.97 64.47
C GLN A 2 39.93 -9.96 63.29
N LYS A 3 40.84 -10.91 62.94
CA LYS A 3 41.38 -12.15 63.57
C LYS A 3 40.44 -13.37 63.65
N HIS A 4 41.00 -14.51 63.20
CA HIS A 4 40.72 -15.94 63.52
C HIS A 4 39.67 -16.68 62.66
N ARG A 5 39.81 -17.98 62.31
CA ARG A 5 40.74 -19.07 62.69
C ARG A 5 40.65 -20.21 61.64
N ARG A 6 41.70 -21.04 61.58
CA ARG A 6 41.87 -22.27 60.78
C ARG A 6 40.94 -23.41 61.24
N HIS A 7 40.70 -24.42 60.38
CA HIS A 7 41.09 -25.82 60.64
C HIS A 7 40.90 -26.75 59.43
N LEU A 8 41.94 -27.56 59.17
CA LEU A 8 42.01 -28.73 58.30
C LEU A 8 41.42 -29.97 58.99
N SER A 9 40.87 -30.93 58.22
CA SER A 9 41.07 -32.36 58.49
C SER A 9 41.09 -33.18 57.20
N LEU A 10 42.20 -33.90 56.99
CA LEU A 10 42.36 -35.00 56.03
C LEU A 10 41.67 -36.27 56.54
N SER A 11 41.26 -37.16 55.62
CA SER A 11 41.36 -38.63 55.79
C SER A 11 41.35 -39.36 54.45
N LEU A 12 42.43 -40.12 54.20
CA LEU A 12 42.61 -41.26 53.29
C LEU A 12 41.56 -42.38 53.60
N THR A 13 41.20 -43.38 52.78
CA THR A 13 42.03 -44.42 52.12
C THR A 13 41.07 -45.35 51.31
N LEU A 14 41.38 -45.68 50.05
CA LEU A 14 41.76 -47.00 49.46
C LEU A 14 40.69 -48.00 48.94
N LEU A 15 40.82 -48.27 47.62
CA LEU A 15 40.82 -49.56 46.88
C LEU A 15 39.62 -50.53 46.89
N ALA A 16 39.02 -50.78 45.70
CA ALA A 16 39.02 -52.09 45.02
C ALA A 16 38.38 -52.02 43.61
N THR A 17 38.97 -52.81 42.71
CA THR A 17 38.76 -52.93 41.25
C THR A 17 37.61 -53.86 40.85
N ALA A 18 36.89 -53.53 39.78
CA ALA A 18 36.39 -54.51 38.79
C ALA A 18 36.04 -53.80 37.47
N ALA A 19 36.58 -54.30 36.37
CA ALA A 19 36.37 -53.81 35.01
C ALA A 19 35.19 -54.55 34.34
N CYS A 20 34.37 -53.83 33.56
CA CYS A 20 33.84 -54.33 32.27
C CYS A 20 33.22 -53.19 31.43
N THR A 21 33.98 -52.78 30.42
CA THR A 21 33.66 -52.39 29.03
C THR A 21 32.30 -51.74 28.62
N ILE A 22 32.46 -50.64 27.85
CA ILE A 22 31.69 -50.20 26.66
C ILE A 22 30.37 -49.43 26.98
N TYR A 23 30.14 -48.15 26.65
CA TYR A 23 30.34 -47.36 25.43
C TYR A 23 30.47 -45.82 25.72
N LEU A 24 31.19 -45.12 24.83
CA LEU A 24 31.43 -43.67 24.61
C LEU A 24 30.19 -42.75 24.80
N LEU A 25 30.22 -41.44 25.10
CA LEU A 25 31.16 -40.42 25.60
C LEU A 25 30.24 -39.24 26.04
N PRO A 26 30.54 -38.48 27.11
CA PRO A 26 29.63 -37.51 27.69
C PRO A 26 29.90 -36.06 27.29
N ALA A 27 28.89 -35.22 27.53
CA ALA A 27 28.93 -33.78 27.56
C ALA A 27 30.07 -33.20 28.41
N ARG A 28 30.60 -32.04 28.02
CA ARG A 28 31.29 -31.11 28.93
C ARG A 28 30.96 -29.66 28.58
N ARG A 29 30.66 -28.89 29.62
CA ARG A 29 30.48 -27.45 29.61
C ARG A 29 31.54 -26.82 30.51
N VAL A 30 31.96 -25.61 30.13
CA VAL A 30 32.58 -24.52 30.91
C VAL A 30 34.11 -24.50 31.07
N SER A 31 34.80 -23.50 30.48
CA SER A 31 35.19 -22.24 31.18
C SER A 31 35.82 -21.16 30.27
N ARG A 32 35.57 -19.89 30.64
CA ARG A 32 36.12 -18.56 30.26
C ARG A 32 37.57 -18.55 29.71
N GLN A 33 38.04 -17.64 28.83
CA GLN A 33 37.95 -16.16 28.86
C GLN A 33 38.54 -15.54 27.56
N SER A 34 37.96 -14.43 27.10
CA SER A 34 38.50 -13.30 26.30
C SER A 34 39.52 -13.53 25.16
N HIS A 35 39.13 -13.19 23.93
CA HIS A 35 39.90 -12.27 23.07
C HIS A 35 39.00 -11.69 21.96
N VAL A 36 39.30 -10.42 21.65
CA VAL A 36 38.69 -9.54 20.65
C VAL A 36 39.24 -9.91 19.25
N ASP A 37 38.45 -9.60 18.23
CA ASP A 37 38.73 -9.59 16.77
C ASP A 37 38.26 -10.77 15.89
N ASP A 38 37.69 -10.34 14.75
CA ASP A 38 37.37 -11.04 13.50
C ASP A 38 36.16 -12.00 13.42
N LEU A 39 34.97 -11.39 13.35
CA LEU A 39 33.81 -11.97 12.67
C LEU A 39 33.76 -11.50 11.21
N HIS A 40 34.47 -12.22 10.34
CA HIS A 40 34.06 -12.34 8.94
C HIS A 40 32.65 -12.95 8.91
N HIS A 41 31.64 -12.12 8.67
CA HIS A 41 30.26 -12.57 8.50
C HIS A 41 30.11 -13.21 7.12
N SER A 42 29.78 -14.51 7.14
CA SER A 42 29.48 -15.32 5.96
C SER A 42 28.31 -14.76 5.16
N SER A 43 28.51 -14.60 3.86
CA SER A 43 27.54 -14.15 2.86
C SER A 43 26.44 -15.19 2.59
N SER A 44 25.42 -15.27 3.43
CA SER A 44 24.23 -16.12 3.19
C SER A 44 22.87 -15.39 3.24
N THR A 45 22.84 -14.07 3.09
CA THR A 45 21.62 -13.31 2.80
C THR A 45 21.49 -13.12 1.28
N ARG A 46 21.00 -14.15 0.56
CA ARG A 46 20.62 -14.03 -0.86
C ARG A 46 19.11 -14.24 -1.02
N HIS A 47 18.50 -13.26 -1.68
CA HIS A 47 17.18 -13.23 -2.31
C HIS A 47 15.96 -13.16 -1.38
N LEU A 48 15.74 -11.98 -0.80
CA LEU A 48 14.43 -11.57 -0.32
C LEU A 48 13.69 -10.90 -1.50
N HIS A 49 12.70 -11.60 -2.06
CA HIS A 49 11.64 -11.07 -2.92
C HIS A 49 12.04 -10.55 -4.32
N ALA A 50 12.15 -11.46 -5.30
CA ALA A 50 12.07 -11.05 -6.72
C ALA A 50 10.61 -10.73 -7.09
N LEU A 51 10.36 -9.77 -8.01
CA LEU A 51 9.01 -9.48 -8.52
C LEU A 51 8.29 -10.74 -8.97
N ALA A 52 9.05 -11.65 -9.58
CA ALA A 52 8.56 -12.93 -10.07
C ALA A 52 7.96 -13.85 -8.99
N GLN A 53 8.28 -13.65 -7.71
CA GLN A 53 7.75 -14.46 -6.61
C GLN A 53 6.34 -14.07 -6.19
N PHE A 54 5.87 -12.88 -6.58
CA PHE A 54 4.49 -12.45 -6.40
C PHE A 54 3.64 -12.71 -7.66
N ASN A 55 4.20 -13.44 -8.63
CA ASN A 55 3.53 -13.82 -9.87
C ASN A 55 2.64 -15.06 -9.70
N ASP A 56 1.74 -15.06 -8.72
CA ASP A 56 0.62 -15.99 -8.75
C ASP A 56 -0.69 -15.30 -9.21
N PRO A 57 -0.89 -15.09 -10.53
CA PRO A 57 -2.20 -14.77 -11.08
C PRO A 57 -3.15 -16.00 -11.11
N THR A 58 -2.75 -17.16 -10.55
CA THR A 58 -3.36 -18.48 -10.82
C THR A 58 -4.42 -18.95 -9.82
N THR A 59 -4.92 -18.11 -8.91
CA THR A 59 -6.24 -18.43 -8.30
C THR A 59 -7.40 -18.27 -9.27
N VAL A 60 -7.18 -17.75 -10.48
CA VAL A 60 -8.12 -17.87 -11.60
C VAL A 60 -7.34 -18.33 -12.84
N GLU A 61 -7.15 -19.65 -12.96
CA GLU A 61 -7.12 -20.28 -14.29
C GLU A 61 -8.18 -19.62 -15.19
N PHE A 62 -7.97 -19.55 -16.50
CA PHE A 62 -8.99 -19.27 -17.53
C PHE A 62 -10.15 -20.30 -17.43
N LYS A 63 -10.85 -20.35 -16.31
CA LYS A 63 -12.12 -21.03 -16.18
C LYS A 63 -13.08 -20.09 -16.87
N HIS A 64 -13.54 -20.57 -18.03
CA HIS A 64 -14.62 -20.04 -18.84
C HIS A 64 -15.56 -19.07 -18.11
N PRO A 65 -16.06 -18.03 -18.80
CA PRO A 65 -16.82 -16.92 -18.22
C PRO A 65 -17.71 -17.41 -17.09
N ILE A 66 -17.43 -16.94 -15.88
CA ILE A 66 -18.26 -17.25 -14.71
C ILE A 66 -19.70 -16.96 -15.13
N HIS A 67 -20.50 -18.02 -15.26
CA HIS A 67 -21.91 -17.88 -15.59
C HIS A 67 -22.55 -17.07 -14.46
N PHE A 68 -22.86 -15.80 -14.73
CA PHE A 68 -23.52 -14.93 -13.78
C PHE A 68 -24.88 -15.53 -13.41
N SER A 69 -24.93 -16.13 -12.22
CA SER A 69 -26.14 -16.56 -11.54
C SER A 69 -26.85 -15.31 -10.97
N LYS A 70 -27.65 -14.59 -11.77
CA LYS A 70 -28.62 -13.53 -11.37
C LYS A 70 -28.17 -12.41 -10.39
N SER A 71 -26.98 -12.45 -9.77
CA SER A 71 -26.43 -11.46 -8.85
C SER A 71 -25.67 -10.40 -9.63
N LYS A 72 -25.74 -9.15 -9.20
CA LYS A 72 -25.06 -8.06 -9.89
C LYS A 72 -23.56 -8.14 -9.61
N ALA A 73 -22.72 -7.66 -10.52
CA ALA A 73 -21.26 -7.80 -10.41
C ALA A 73 -20.71 -7.20 -9.09
N TYR A 74 -21.29 -6.08 -8.64
CA TYR A 74 -20.93 -5.40 -7.40
C TYR A 74 -21.34 -6.14 -6.11
N ASP A 75 -22.21 -7.16 -6.19
CA ASP A 75 -22.61 -7.98 -5.04
C ASP A 75 -21.54 -9.02 -4.69
N VAL A 76 -20.60 -9.29 -5.61
CA VAL A 76 -19.54 -10.27 -5.41
C VAL A 76 -18.43 -9.69 -4.54
N LYS A 77 -18.05 -10.42 -3.50
CA LYS A 77 -16.99 -10.06 -2.57
C LYS A 77 -16.22 -11.30 -2.16
N GLU A 78 -14.90 -11.24 -2.21
CA GLU A 78 -14.07 -12.28 -1.62
C GLU A 78 -14.22 -12.23 -0.09
N PRO A 79 -14.43 -13.39 0.57
CA PRO A 79 -14.54 -13.43 2.02
C PRO A 79 -13.31 -12.78 2.65
N SER A 80 -13.51 -11.84 3.58
CA SER A 80 -12.39 -11.40 4.42
C SER A 80 -11.94 -12.59 5.25
N THR A 81 -10.75 -13.11 4.96
CA THR A 81 -10.13 -14.20 5.73
C THR A 81 -9.58 -13.70 7.07
N ARG A 82 -9.52 -12.38 7.28
CA ARG A 82 -8.88 -11.76 8.45
C ARG A 82 -9.90 -11.57 9.57
N LYS A 83 -9.87 -12.47 10.55
CA LYS A 83 -10.55 -12.30 11.84
C LYS A 83 -9.58 -11.65 12.83
N VAL A 84 -10.03 -10.61 13.53
CA VAL A 84 -9.27 -10.02 14.62
C VAL A 84 -9.20 -11.00 15.77
N LYS A 85 -7.98 -11.39 16.16
CA LYS A 85 -7.75 -12.26 17.32
C LYS A 85 -7.87 -11.43 18.62
N PRO A 86 -8.25 -12.05 19.74
CA PRO A 86 -8.21 -11.38 21.03
C PRO A 86 -6.84 -10.78 21.30
N TYR A 87 -6.80 -9.54 21.79
CA TYR A 87 -5.55 -8.81 22.00
C TYR A 87 -5.66 -7.88 23.22
N ASN A 88 -4.51 -7.49 23.77
CA ASN A 88 -4.40 -6.61 24.92
C ASN A 88 -3.22 -5.63 24.75
N ILE A 89 -2.96 -4.82 25.78
CA ILE A 89 -1.85 -3.84 25.77
C ILE A 89 -0.47 -4.49 25.50
N GLU A 90 -0.19 -5.69 26.00
CA GLU A 90 1.09 -6.37 25.73
C GLU A 90 1.26 -6.70 24.25
N SER A 91 0.16 -7.13 23.62
CA SER A 91 0.11 -7.40 22.18
C SER A 91 0.41 -6.12 21.40
N VAL A 92 -0.18 -4.99 21.81
CA VAL A 92 0.04 -3.66 21.20
C VAL A 92 1.49 -3.19 21.35
N LEU A 93 2.06 -3.25 22.55
CA LEU A 93 3.44 -2.84 22.84
C LEU A 93 4.46 -3.69 22.07
N ARG A 94 4.16 -4.97 21.85
CA ARG A 94 4.98 -5.85 21.02
C ARG A 94 4.87 -5.49 19.54
N THR A 95 3.65 -5.35 19.02
CA THR A 95 3.42 -5.06 17.61
C THR A 95 4.08 -3.75 17.18
N ILE A 96 4.00 -2.68 17.99
CA ILE A 96 4.51 -1.38 17.55
C ILE A 96 6.04 -1.37 17.35
N LYS A 97 6.78 -2.25 18.05
CA LYS A 97 8.24 -2.41 17.90
C LYS A 97 8.64 -2.99 16.54
N ALA A 98 7.69 -3.53 15.77
CA ALA A 98 7.90 -3.93 14.39
C ALA A 98 8.03 -2.75 13.42
N PHE A 99 7.62 -1.54 13.83
CA PHE A 99 7.58 -0.34 13.00
C PHE A 99 8.80 0.56 13.21
N ARG A 100 9.30 1.11 12.10
CA ARG A 100 10.36 2.12 12.09
C ARG A 100 9.85 3.51 12.48
N TYR A 101 8.70 3.91 11.93
CA TYR A 101 8.04 5.21 12.12
C TYR A 101 6.61 5.15 11.56
N GLN A 102 5.82 6.23 11.63
CA GLN A 102 4.44 6.27 11.12
C GLN A 102 3.50 5.19 11.69
N ALA A 103 3.77 4.75 12.92
CA ALA A 103 2.87 3.93 13.72
C ALA A 103 2.46 4.70 14.97
N PHE A 104 1.21 4.56 15.35
CA PHE A 104 0.61 5.34 16.41
C PHE A 104 -0.23 4.46 17.33
N PHE A 105 -0.07 4.67 18.63
CA PHE A 105 -1.10 4.25 19.57
C PHE A 105 -2.30 5.16 19.41
N PHE A 106 -3.49 4.58 19.39
CA PHE A 106 -4.75 5.31 19.50
C PHE A 106 -5.48 4.80 20.74
N VAL A 107 -5.38 5.58 21.81
CA VAL A 107 -5.83 5.22 23.15
C VAL A 107 -7.09 6.00 23.45
N TYR A 108 -8.14 5.34 23.90
CA TYR A 108 -9.21 5.99 24.63
C TYR A 108 -8.89 5.95 26.11
N HIS A 109 -8.73 7.13 26.71
CA HIS A 109 -8.45 7.31 28.12
C HIS A 109 -9.76 7.56 28.87
N SER A 110 -10.24 6.55 29.57
CA SER A 110 -11.58 6.55 30.18
C SER A 110 -11.76 7.63 31.23
N THR A 111 -10.82 7.81 32.16
CA THR A 111 -10.97 8.81 33.23
C THR A 111 -11.01 10.26 32.74
N LYS A 112 -10.36 10.54 31.59
CA LYS A 112 -10.41 11.87 30.94
C LYS A 112 -11.55 11.98 29.93
N ASP A 113 -12.16 10.86 29.55
CA ASP A 113 -13.11 10.75 28.45
C ASP A 113 -12.56 11.36 27.14
N GLU A 114 -11.33 11.00 26.75
CA GLU A 114 -10.63 11.54 25.59
C GLU A 114 -9.90 10.46 24.78
N PHE A 115 -9.67 10.71 23.49
CA PHE A 115 -8.78 9.88 22.67
C PHE A 115 -7.40 10.54 22.56
N ILE A 116 -6.35 9.77 22.79
CA ILE A 116 -4.95 10.20 22.79
C ILE A 116 -4.22 9.46 21.68
N VAL A 117 -3.46 10.20 20.88
CA VAL A 117 -2.64 9.70 19.79
C VAL A 117 -1.17 9.83 20.17
N ILE A 118 -0.44 8.71 20.15
CA ILE A 118 0.98 8.67 20.52
C ILE A 118 1.77 8.14 19.34
N HIS A 119 2.74 8.90 18.83
CA HIS A 119 3.63 8.48 17.76
C HIS A 119 4.75 7.59 18.31
N ASN A 120 5.10 6.52 17.59
CA ASN A 120 6.25 5.64 17.89
C ASN A 120 7.65 6.27 17.67
N GLN A 121 7.74 7.58 17.48
CA GLN A 121 8.96 8.36 17.24
C GLN A 121 8.78 9.76 17.83
N ALA A 122 9.90 10.43 18.08
CA ALA A 122 9.90 11.76 18.66
C ALA A 122 9.35 12.79 17.67
N GLY A 123 8.50 13.70 18.16
CA GLY A 123 7.98 14.82 17.39
C GLY A 123 7.02 14.41 16.25
N CYS A 124 7.01 15.21 15.19
CA CYS A 124 6.03 15.10 14.10
C CYS A 124 6.64 15.14 12.70
N ASP A 125 7.87 14.62 12.56
CA ASP A 125 8.61 14.68 11.30
C ASP A 125 7.98 13.79 10.20
N PHE A 126 7.19 12.78 10.59
CA PHE A 126 6.62 11.81 9.65
C PHE A 126 5.12 11.55 9.88
N GLY A 127 4.29 11.82 8.88
CA GLY A 127 2.90 11.33 8.82
C GLY A 127 1.88 12.08 9.69
N CYS A 128 2.28 13.11 10.43
CA CYS A 128 1.35 13.80 11.33
C CYS A 128 0.17 14.48 10.63
N ALA A 129 0.41 15.11 9.47
CA ALA A 129 -0.69 15.65 8.66
C ALA A 129 -1.73 14.57 8.27
N ARG A 130 -1.32 13.30 8.15
CA ARG A 130 -2.22 12.18 7.88
C ARG A 130 -2.92 11.72 9.16
N ILE A 131 -2.18 11.54 10.26
CA ILE A 131 -2.74 10.99 11.51
C ILE A 131 -3.75 11.94 12.16
N TYR A 132 -3.58 13.25 12.09
CA TYR A 132 -4.54 14.20 12.67
C TYR A 132 -5.94 14.05 12.08
N ARG A 133 -6.00 13.95 10.74
CA ARG A 133 -7.24 13.65 10.03
C ARG A 133 -7.82 12.31 10.43
N ILE A 134 -7.00 11.26 10.43
CA ILE A 134 -7.44 9.89 10.76
C ILE A 134 -8.00 9.85 12.18
N ALA A 135 -7.25 10.34 13.17
CA ALA A 135 -7.62 10.33 14.56
C ALA A 135 -8.94 11.08 14.81
N SER A 136 -9.13 12.23 14.16
CA SER A 136 -10.37 13.00 14.27
C SER A 136 -11.57 12.20 13.76
N ILE A 137 -11.42 11.56 12.60
CA ILE A 137 -12.49 10.80 11.95
C ILE A 137 -12.82 9.55 12.78
N LEU A 138 -11.81 8.83 13.27
CA LEU A 138 -11.99 7.63 14.08
C LEU A 138 -12.55 7.92 15.47
N ALA A 139 -12.08 8.96 16.16
CA ALA A 139 -12.63 9.37 17.45
C ALA A 139 -14.13 9.66 17.34
N PHE A 140 -14.53 10.38 16.28
CA PHE A 140 -15.93 10.64 16.00
C PHE A 140 -16.70 9.36 15.66
N ALA A 141 -16.17 8.52 14.75
CA ALA A 141 -16.81 7.26 14.36
C ALA A 141 -17.03 6.32 15.55
N LEU A 142 -16.02 6.16 16.41
CA LEU A 142 -16.10 5.29 17.58
C LEU A 142 -17.19 5.74 18.56
N ARG A 143 -17.25 7.03 18.90
CA ARG A 143 -18.30 7.54 19.80
C ARG A 143 -19.70 7.42 19.22
N HIS A 144 -19.88 7.72 17.93
CA HIS A 144 -21.22 7.81 17.36
C HIS A 144 -21.79 6.46 16.94
N ASN A 145 -20.95 5.51 16.53
CA ASN A 145 -21.39 4.15 16.18
C ASN A 145 -21.40 3.21 17.41
N PHE A 146 -20.63 3.51 18.47
CA PHE A 146 -20.57 2.72 19.70
C PHE A 146 -20.73 3.59 20.96
N PRO A 147 -21.85 4.35 21.10
CA PRO A 147 -22.01 5.33 22.17
C PRO A 147 -21.84 4.72 23.56
N GLN A 148 -22.36 3.52 23.80
CA GLN A 148 -22.25 2.86 25.11
C GLN A 148 -20.81 2.58 25.57
N ARG A 149 -19.82 2.60 24.66
CA ARG A 149 -18.44 2.24 24.98
C ARG A 149 -17.55 3.42 25.38
N PHE A 150 -17.84 4.62 24.87
CA PHE A 150 -16.95 5.78 24.95
C PHE A 150 -17.59 6.94 25.72
N HIS A 151 -17.85 6.71 27.02
CA HIS A 151 -18.37 7.69 28.00
C HIS A 151 -17.76 7.52 29.41
N GLY A 152 -16.47 7.19 29.47
CA GLY A 152 -15.67 7.21 30.68
C GLY A 152 -15.53 5.88 31.43
N ASN A 153 -15.94 4.77 30.82
CA ASN A 153 -16.05 3.49 31.52
C ASN A 153 -14.74 2.69 31.62
N GLU A 154 -14.04 2.51 30.50
CA GLU A 154 -12.91 1.59 30.42
C GLU A 154 -11.95 2.02 29.31
N ASP A 155 -10.65 1.92 29.56
CA ASP A 155 -9.64 2.26 28.55
C ASP A 155 -9.74 1.33 27.33
N PHE A 156 -9.28 1.81 26.19
CA PHE A 156 -9.21 1.04 24.96
C PHE A 156 -7.99 1.46 24.16
N VAL A 157 -7.35 0.54 23.46
CA VAL A 157 -6.21 0.86 22.60
C VAL A 157 -6.20 -0.01 21.34
N LEU A 158 -5.77 0.61 20.24
CA LEU A 158 -5.43 -0.08 19.00
C LEU A 158 -4.21 0.60 18.36
N LEU A 159 -3.63 -0.05 17.33
CA LEU A 159 -2.56 0.53 16.53
C LEU A 159 -3.09 1.08 15.22
N LEU A 160 -2.68 2.31 14.92
CA LEU A 160 -2.85 2.95 13.62
C LEU A 160 -1.50 2.97 12.91
N SER A 161 -1.50 2.74 11.61
CA SER A 161 -0.35 3.04 10.76
C SER A 161 -0.76 3.87 9.56
N THR A 162 0.17 4.73 9.12
CA THR A 162 -0.01 5.61 7.97
C THR A 162 1.16 5.44 7.01
N GLY A 163 1.08 6.09 5.86
CA GLY A 163 2.11 5.95 4.83
C GLY A 163 1.54 5.25 3.61
N ASP A 164 2.35 5.11 2.58
CA ASP A 164 1.92 4.42 1.35
C ASP A 164 1.72 2.92 1.61
N VAL A 165 2.57 2.36 2.49
CA VAL A 165 2.52 1.02 3.08
C VAL A 165 2.96 1.07 4.55
N PRO A 166 2.70 0.02 5.37
CA PRO A 166 3.25 -0.08 6.72
C PRO A 166 4.78 0.06 6.73
N ARG A 167 5.30 0.97 7.57
CA ARG A 167 6.74 1.29 7.68
C ARG A 167 7.46 0.31 8.61
N LEU A 168 7.42 -0.96 8.26
CA LEU A 168 7.98 -2.06 9.04
C LEU A 168 9.52 -2.11 8.92
N HIS A 169 10.17 -2.66 9.93
CA HIS A 169 11.58 -3.07 9.83
C HIS A 169 11.73 -4.22 8.82
N ALA A 170 12.86 -4.27 8.10
CA ALA A 170 13.12 -5.29 7.09
C ALA A 170 13.04 -6.73 7.66
N GLN A 171 13.50 -6.93 8.89
CA GLN A 171 13.41 -8.22 9.62
C GLN A 171 11.96 -8.67 9.83
N CYS A 172 11.04 -7.70 9.96
CA CYS A 172 9.62 -7.99 10.08
C CYS A 172 9.01 -8.48 8.77
N VAL A 173 9.28 -7.76 7.68
CA VAL A 173 8.85 -8.16 6.33
C VAL A 173 9.43 -9.53 5.95
N ALA A 174 10.65 -9.83 6.38
CA ALA A 174 11.31 -11.14 6.17
C ALA A 174 10.75 -12.30 7.02
N GLY A 175 9.73 -12.07 7.85
CA GLY A 175 8.98 -13.15 8.52
C GLY A 175 8.60 -12.86 9.97
N HIS A 176 9.25 -11.93 10.69
CA HIS A 176 8.88 -11.67 12.10
C HIS A 176 7.46 -11.09 12.24
N CYS A 177 6.91 -10.49 11.18
CA CYS A 177 5.54 -9.98 11.15
C CYS A 177 4.46 -11.07 11.18
N LEU A 178 4.85 -12.34 11.01
CA LEU A 178 3.94 -13.51 11.11
C LEU A 178 3.66 -13.93 12.55
N ALA A 179 4.17 -13.20 13.54
CA ALA A 179 3.96 -13.51 14.94
C ALA A 179 2.46 -13.54 15.29
N GLU A 180 2.02 -14.64 15.91
CA GLU A 180 0.61 -14.88 16.17
C GLU A 180 -0.01 -13.93 17.21
N ASP A 181 0.84 -13.27 18.02
CA ASP A 181 0.50 -12.41 19.13
C ASP A 181 0.48 -10.91 18.78
N PHE A 182 0.53 -10.58 17.49
CA PHE A 182 0.37 -9.19 17.06
C PHE A 182 -1.07 -8.71 17.25
N ALA A 183 -1.21 -7.56 17.92
CA ALA A 183 -2.44 -6.77 17.93
C ALA A 183 -2.85 -6.34 16.49
N PRO A 184 -4.15 -6.08 16.24
CA PRO A 184 -4.62 -5.57 14.96
C PRO A 184 -4.00 -4.20 14.63
N ILE A 185 -3.63 -4.02 13.37
CA ILE A 185 -3.02 -2.79 12.85
C ILE A 185 -3.93 -2.20 11.78
N LEU A 186 -4.54 -1.07 12.08
CA LEU A 186 -5.35 -0.33 11.11
C LEU A 186 -4.44 0.50 10.20
N GLN A 187 -4.25 0.06 8.96
CA GLN A 187 -3.36 0.70 7.97
C GLN A 187 -4.14 1.67 7.08
N PHE A 188 -3.86 2.96 7.19
CA PHE A 188 -4.47 4.04 6.39
C PHE A 188 -3.64 4.36 5.15
N GLY A 189 -3.56 3.37 4.27
CA GLY A 189 -2.78 3.32 3.06
C GLY A 189 -2.94 1.95 2.41
N SER A 190 -2.05 1.58 1.51
CA SER A 190 -2.06 0.23 0.96
C SER A 190 -1.50 -0.76 1.98
N MET A 191 -2.02 -1.98 1.97
CA MET A 191 -1.76 -3.00 2.97
C MET A 191 -1.09 -4.21 2.32
N TYR A 192 0.07 -4.62 2.84
CA TYR A 192 0.70 -5.90 2.48
C TYR A 192 -0.27 -7.08 2.55
N ASP A 193 0.02 -8.09 1.74
CA ASP A 193 -0.71 -9.36 1.77
C ASP A 193 -0.68 -10.00 3.17
N ALA A 194 -1.69 -10.83 3.45
CA ALA A 194 -1.82 -11.53 4.73
C ALA A 194 -0.64 -12.48 4.99
N SER A 195 0.02 -12.98 3.94
CA SER A 195 1.26 -13.77 4.04
C SER A 195 2.47 -12.98 4.54
N ILE A 196 2.37 -11.64 4.64
CA ILE A 196 3.44 -10.77 5.16
C ILE A 196 3.02 -10.17 6.51
N LEU A 197 1.81 -9.60 6.60
CA LEU A 197 1.30 -9.00 7.84
C LEU A 197 -0.16 -9.44 8.10
N PRO A 198 -0.37 -10.63 8.72
CA PRO A 198 -1.70 -11.18 8.98
C PRO A 198 -2.59 -10.30 9.86
N SER A 199 -1.99 -9.56 10.81
CA SER A 199 -2.69 -8.65 11.73
C SER A 199 -3.04 -7.30 11.11
N GLY A 200 -2.59 -7.03 9.88
CA GLY A 200 -2.89 -5.80 9.16
C GLY A 200 -4.33 -5.76 8.67
N ILE A 201 -4.97 -4.61 8.80
CA ILE A 201 -6.33 -4.33 8.33
C ILE A 201 -6.25 -3.11 7.42
N ALA A 202 -6.61 -3.29 6.15
CA ALA A 202 -6.61 -2.20 5.17
C ALA A 202 -7.77 -1.24 5.48
N MET A 203 -7.44 0.03 5.73
CA MET A 203 -8.41 1.10 6.01
C MET A 203 -8.45 2.12 4.87
N PRO A 204 -9.56 2.87 4.73
CA PRO A 204 -9.67 3.94 3.74
C PRO A 204 -8.56 4.98 3.90
N MET A 205 -7.91 5.36 2.79
CA MET A 205 -6.77 6.28 2.80
C MET A 205 -7.18 7.68 3.28
N PRO A 206 -6.27 8.47 3.89
CA PRO A 206 -6.57 9.80 4.43
C PRO A 206 -6.66 10.90 3.36
N VAL A 207 -7.01 10.53 2.12
CA VAL A 207 -7.15 11.42 0.96
C VAL A 207 -8.51 11.19 0.30
N LYS A 208 -9.05 12.24 -0.35
CA LYS A 208 -10.28 12.11 -1.13
C LYS A 208 -10.04 11.17 -2.33
N PRO A 209 -11.01 10.32 -2.71
CA PRO A 209 -12.38 10.24 -2.20
C PRO A 209 -12.60 9.21 -1.06
N HIS A 210 -11.57 8.75 -0.36
CA HIS A 210 -11.69 7.63 0.59
C HIS A 210 -12.17 8.08 1.98
N LEU A 211 -11.30 8.08 2.99
CA LEU A 211 -11.67 8.41 4.37
C LEU A 211 -12.36 9.78 4.52
N PRO A 212 -11.96 10.86 3.82
CA PRO A 212 -12.68 12.14 3.91
C PRO A 212 -14.14 12.08 3.43
N CYS A 213 -14.48 11.18 2.51
CA CYS A 213 -15.86 11.00 2.08
C CYS A 213 -16.66 10.13 3.07
N PHE A 214 -16.03 9.16 3.74
CA PHE A 214 -16.64 8.48 4.89
C PHE A 214 -16.93 9.47 6.02
N ASP A 215 -16.02 10.41 6.26
CA ASP A 215 -16.24 11.48 7.23
C ASP A 215 -17.41 12.39 6.84
N SER A 216 -17.48 12.80 5.57
CA SER A 216 -18.61 13.59 5.05
C SER A 216 -19.94 12.85 5.20
N TRP A 217 -19.94 11.53 4.98
CA TRP A 217 -21.12 10.67 5.13
C TRP A 217 -21.57 10.56 6.58
N GLN A 218 -20.70 10.17 7.52
CA GLN A 218 -21.10 10.10 8.93
C GLN A 218 -21.57 11.47 9.45
N GLN A 219 -20.94 12.57 9.04
CA GLN A 219 -21.40 13.91 9.40
C GLN A 219 -22.81 14.19 8.90
N SER A 220 -23.13 13.81 7.66
CA SER A 220 -24.47 13.98 7.12
C SER A 220 -25.52 13.14 7.87
N ILE A 221 -25.13 12.00 8.45
CA ILE A 221 -26.02 11.20 9.30
C ILE A 221 -26.24 11.90 10.64
N PHE A 222 -25.16 12.24 11.34
CA PHE A 222 -25.25 12.65 12.75
C PHE A 222 -25.53 14.15 12.94
N ARG A 223 -25.03 15.04 12.06
CA ARG A 223 -25.23 16.49 12.14
C ARG A 223 -26.44 16.93 11.34
N ASP A 224 -26.51 16.52 10.07
CA ASP A 224 -27.58 16.94 9.16
C ASP A 224 -28.86 16.07 9.35
N LYS A 225 -28.79 15.01 10.15
CA LYS A 225 -29.90 14.06 10.40
C LYS A 225 -30.48 13.47 9.12
N THR A 226 -29.63 13.26 8.12
CA THR A 226 -30.00 12.61 6.85
C THR A 226 -29.75 11.10 6.92
N GLY A 227 -30.25 10.35 5.95
CA GLY A 227 -29.89 8.93 5.78
C GLY A 227 -28.47 8.69 5.23
N GLY A 228 -27.62 9.73 5.22
CA GLY A 228 -26.30 9.72 4.58
C GLY A 228 -26.31 10.41 3.21
N ARG A 229 -25.27 11.22 2.95
CA ARG A 229 -25.05 11.93 1.69
C ARG A 229 -23.76 11.45 1.04
N VAL A 230 -23.87 10.91 -0.18
CA VAL A 230 -22.71 10.49 -0.97
C VAL A 230 -21.84 11.71 -1.30
N CYS A 231 -20.54 11.52 -1.17
CA CYS A 231 -19.53 12.52 -1.44
C CYS A 231 -19.44 12.87 -2.93
N GLY A 232 -19.30 14.16 -3.27
CA GLY A 232 -19.33 14.62 -4.67
C GLY A 232 -18.26 14.00 -5.59
N TYR A 233 -17.12 13.58 -5.04
CA TYR A 233 -16.05 12.92 -5.81
C TYR A 233 -16.42 11.52 -6.33
N LEU A 234 -17.48 10.91 -5.79
CA LEU A 234 -17.96 9.58 -6.19
C LEU A 234 -19.22 9.65 -7.04
N LEU A 235 -19.78 10.85 -7.21
CA LEU A 235 -20.92 11.09 -8.09
C LEU A 235 -20.42 11.30 -9.52
N PRO A 236 -21.29 11.17 -10.55
CA PRO A 236 -20.94 11.55 -11.91
C PRO A 236 -20.41 12.98 -11.99
N GLU A 237 -19.37 13.18 -12.78
CA GLU A 237 -18.84 14.50 -13.07
C GLU A 237 -19.94 15.41 -13.65
N ARG A 238 -20.11 16.60 -13.06
CA ARG A 238 -20.99 17.64 -13.63
C ARG A 238 -20.16 18.49 -14.58
N ILE A 239 -20.50 18.49 -15.87
CA ILE A 239 -19.91 19.39 -16.85
C ILE A 239 -20.42 20.81 -16.54
N SER A 240 -19.70 21.58 -15.73
CA SER A 240 -19.95 23.02 -15.62
C SER A 240 -19.36 23.71 -16.86
N SER A 241 -20.20 24.40 -17.63
CA SER A 241 -19.83 25.16 -18.84
C SER A 241 -18.94 26.37 -18.60
N GLU A 242 -18.32 26.52 -17.42
CA GLU A 242 -17.45 27.64 -17.08
C GLU A 242 -16.08 27.13 -16.65
N GLN A 243 -15.13 27.22 -17.58
CA GLN A 243 -13.69 27.02 -17.37
C GLN A 243 -13.09 28.23 -16.63
N SER A 244 -13.46 28.45 -15.37
CA SER A 244 -12.85 29.48 -14.54
C SER A 244 -12.01 28.84 -13.42
N ASP A 245 -10.70 28.99 -13.57
CA ASP A 245 -9.61 28.58 -12.66
C ASP A 245 -9.14 27.10 -12.69
N PRO A 246 -8.00 26.81 -13.36
CA PRO A 246 -7.34 25.49 -13.36
C PRO A 246 -7.00 24.93 -11.97
N LYS A 247 -6.89 25.77 -10.93
CA LYS A 247 -6.67 25.31 -9.54
C LYS A 247 -7.96 24.87 -8.85
N ALA A 248 -9.11 25.40 -9.26
CA ALA A 248 -10.43 24.99 -8.76
C ALA A 248 -10.89 23.67 -9.41
N VAL A 249 -10.53 23.46 -10.68
CA VAL A 249 -10.76 22.23 -11.47
C VAL A 249 -10.23 20.98 -10.73
N MET A 250 -9.03 21.01 -10.13
CA MET A 250 -8.54 19.84 -9.37
C MET A 250 -9.37 19.44 -8.14
N MET A 251 -10.30 20.28 -7.67
CA MET A 251 -11.00 20.06 -6.40
C MET A 251 -12.42 19.50 -6.50
N GLN A 252 -13.03 19.35 -7.69
CA GLN A 252 -14.46 18.96 -7.77
C GLN A 252 -14.88 18.11 -9.00
N HIS A 253 -14.00 17.30 -9.58
CA HIS A 253 -14.44 16.34 -10.59
C HIS A 253 -14.96 15.07 -9.93
N GLY A 254 -16.23 14.76 -10.17
CA GLY A 254 -16.80 13.44 -9.92
C GLY A 254 -16.19 12.38 -10.82
N LEU A 255 -16.69 11.15 -10.73
CA LEU A 255 -16.28 10.04 -11.60
C LEU A 255 -16.80 10.25 -13.03
N ILE A 256 -15.99 9.85 -14.02
CA ILE A 256 -16.33 9.97 -15.44
C ILE A 256 -16.83 8.63 -15.97
N PHE A 257 -18.12 8.55 -16.28
CA PHE A 257 -18.76 7.32 -16.78
C PHE A 257 -18.93 7.23 -18.30
N ARG A 258 -18.80 8.36 -19.04
CA ARG A 258 -18.93 8.49 -20.52
C ARG A 258 -19.98 7.57 -21.17
N GLU A 259 -21.25 7.80 -20.87
CA GLU A 259 -22.36 7.07 -21.51
C GLU A 259 -22.58 7.51 -22.98
N ASP A 260 -21.84 8.53 -23.43
CA ASP A 260 -21.87 9.10 -24.77
C ASP A 260 -20.99 8.39 -25.81
N PHE A 261 -20.16 7.40 -25.39
CA PHE A 261 -19.22 6.69 -26.28
C PHE A 261 -19.57 5.21 -26.38
N SER A 262 -19.55 4.68 -27.60
CA SER A 262 -19.53 3.23 -27.81
C SER A 262 -18.11 2.66 -27.70
N TRP A 263 -17.99 1.39 -27.35
CA TRP A 263 -16.70 0.69 -27.26
C TRP A 263 -15.87 0.79 -28.56
N ALA A 264 -16.53 0.83 -29.72
CA ALA A 264 -15.89 0.93 -31.03
C ALA A 264 -15.24 2.30 -31.28
N GLU A 265 -15.67 3.34 -30.58
CA GLU A 265 -15.13 4.71 -30.70
C GLU A 265 -13.93 4.97 -29.77
N LEU A 266 -13.67 4.07 -28.82
CA LEU A 266 -12.54 4.17 -27.91
C LEU A 266 -11.22 3.82 -28.62
N ILE A 267 -10.15 4.51 -28.24
CA ILE A 267 -8.80 4.35 -28.80
C ILE A 267 -8.20 3.00 -28.32
N PRO A 268 -7.83 2.07 -29.22
CA PRO A 268 -7.32 0.74 -28.86
C PRO A 268 -5.82 0.79 -28.49
N GLN A 269 -5.50 1.47 -27.39
CA GLN A 269 -4.14 1.62 -26.89
C GLN A 269 -4.15 1.60 -25.35
N ILE A 270 -3.19 0.88 -24.74
CA ILE A 270 -2.93 0.99 -23.30
C ILE A 270 -2.34 2.36 -23.00
N VAL A 271 -2.97 3.11 -22.10
CA VAL A 271 -2.51 4.45 -21.73
C VAL A 271 -2.20 4.57 -20.24
N TRP A 272 -1.11 5.28 -19.93
CA TRP A 272 -0.80 5.76 -18.58
C TRP A 272 0.01 7.05 -18.61
N ARG A 273 -0.32 7.97 -17.70
CA ARG A 273 0.48 9.14 -17.38
C ARG A 273 0.69 9.22 -15.88
N GLY A 274 1.92 9.48 -15.46
CA GLY A 274 2.19 9.63 -14.04
C GLY A 274 3.49 10.34 -13.72
N THR A 275 3.97 10.05 -12.50
CA THR A 275 5.22 10.60 -11.96
C THR A 275 6.24 9.49 -11.82
N ASP A 276 7.49 9.77 -12.18
CA ASP A 276 8.60 8.87 -11.86
C ASP A 276 8.76 8.80 -10.33
N PHE A 277 8.64 7.60 -9.78
CA PHE A 277 8.52 7.37 -8.34
C PHE A 277 8.97 5.97 -7.97
N VAL A 278 9.38 5.78 -6.72
CA VAL A 278 9.80 4.49 -6.17
C VAL A 278 8.65 3.47 -6.16
N PHE A 279 8.99 2.18 -6.20
CA PHE A 279 8.05 1.07 -6.14
C PHE A 279 8.30 0.24 -4.87
N LEU A 280 7.34 0.23 -3.93
CA LEU A 280 7.37 -0.61 -2.72
C LEU A 280 8.78 -0.75 -2.09
N HIS A 281 9.52 0.37 -1.96
CA HIS A 281 10.95 0.41 -1.59
C HIS A 281 11.31 -0.25 -0.25
N SER A 282 10.33 -0.53 0.62
CA SER A 282 10.55 -1.30 1.85
C SER A 282 10.73 -2.80 1.56
N MET A 283 10.22 -3.29 0.43
CA MET A 283 10.40 -4.65 -0.08
C MET A 283 11.50 -4.68 -1.16
N PHE A 284 11.45 -3.76 -2.13
CA PHE A 284 12.38 -3.73 -3.27
C PHE A 284 13.32 -2.52 -3.18
N HIS A 285 14.29 -2.59 -2.27
CA HIS A 285 15.18 -1.48 -1.93
C HIS A 285 16.20 -1.16 -3.03
N GLU A 286 16.54 -2.13 -3.88
CA GLU A 286 17.49 -1.97 -4.99
C GLU A 286 16.84 -1.38 -6.26
N MET A 287 15.50 -1.36 -6.34
CA MET A 287 14.82 -0.85 -7.52
C MET A 287 14.93 0.66 -7.64
N ARG A 288 15.29 1.13 -8.84
CA ARG A 288 15.49 2.55 -9.14
C ARG A 288 15.13 2.89 -10.58
N ALA A 289 14.95 4.19 -10.82
CA ALA A 289 14.88 4.72 -12.17
C ALA A 289 16.25 4.51 -12.86
N PRO A 290 16.28 4.28 -14.19
CA PRO A 290 17.51 4.28 -14.96
C PRO A 290 18.21 5.64 -14.94
N ASP A 291 19.54 5.61 -14.91
CA ASP A 291 20.40 6.77 -15.11
C ASP A 291 21.09 6.65 -16.46
N TYR A 292 20.98 7.69 -17.29
CA TYR A 292 21.56 7.70 -18.63
C TYR A 292 23.08 7.48 -18.60
N ASN A 293 23.80 8.14 -17.70
CA ASN A 293 25.26 8.10 -17.68
C ASN A 293 25.79 6.77 -17.14
N ALA A 294 25.09 6.15 -16.19
CA ALA A 294 25.49 4.88 -15.60
C ALA A 294 25.04 3.68 -16.43
N ASP A 295 23.79 3.67 -16.89
CA ASP A 295 23.15 2.47 -17.43
C ASP A 295 23.18 2.40 -18.96
N VAL A 296 23.14 3.55 -19.66
CA VAL A 296 22.97 3.60 -21.12
C VAL A 296 24.25 4.02 -21.83
N LYS A 297 24.82 5.18 -21.45
CA LYS A 297 25.99 5.79 -22.10
C LYS A 297 27.15 4.80 -22.29
N PRO A 298 27.55 3.97 -21.30
CA PRO A 298 28.66 3.03 -21.48
C PRO A 298 28.35 1.93 -22.49
N LYS A 299 27.07 1.54 -22.61
CA LYS A 299 26.61 0.45 -23.49
C LYS A 299 26.53 0.90 -24.95
N ILE A 300 26.25 2.17 -25.20
CA ILE A 300 26.13 2.72 -26.56
C ILE A 300 27.42 3.37 -27.07
N ALA A 301 28.41 3.63 -26.20
CA ALA A 301 29.65 4.32 -26.57
C ALA A 301 30.54 3.55 -27.58
N THR A 302 30.33 2.25 -27.74
CA THR A 302 31.11 1.38 -28.63
C THR A 302 30.39 1.06 -29.95
N LEU A 303 29.19 1.62 -30.13
CA LEU A 303 28.40 1.42 -31.34
C LEU A 303 29.00 2.17 -32.54
N ASN A 304 28.91 1.55 -33.71
CA ASN A 304 29.26 2.18 -34.97
C ASN A 304 28.07 2.99 -35.52
N ASP A 305 28.32 3.88 -36.49
CA ASP A 305 27.28 4.72 -37.12
C ASP A 305 26.12 3.95 -37.77
N ARG A 306 26.29 2.65 -38.02
CA ARG A 306 25.26 1.77 -38.61
C ARG A 306 24.38 1.09 -37.57
N ASP A 307 24.76 1.14 -36.29
CA ASP A 307 24.04 0.46 -35.23
C ASP A 307 22.83 1.27 -34.79
N ASP A 308 21.74 0.57 -34.48
CA ASP A 308 20.52 1.17 -33.97
C ASP A 308 20.72 1.54 -32.49
N VAL A 309 21.09 2.81 -32.26
CA VAL A 309 21.31 3.40 -30.93
C VAL A 309 20.08 3.23 -30.03
N THR A 310 18.87 3.35 -30.59
CA THR A 310 17.62 3.21 -29.83
C THR A 310 17.43 1.78 -29.34
N ARG A 311 17.61 0.78 -30.21
CA ARG A 311 17.53 -0.63 -29.80
C ARG A 311 18.63 -1.00 -28.82
N ALA A 312 19.83 -0.44 -28.97
CA ALA A 312 20.91 -0.65 -28.00
C ALA A 312 20.60 -0.04 -26.63
N ALA A 313 20.03 1.17 -26.59
CA ALA A 313 19.59 1.81 -25.35
C ALA A 313 18.47 1.02 -24.66
N ILE A 314 17.46 0.56 -25.43
CA ILE A 314 16.38 -0.29 -24.91
C ILE A 314 16.95 -1.58 -24.29
N ARG A 315 17.85 -2.27 -25.00
CA ARG A 315 18.51 -3.48 -24.47
C ARG A 315 19.30 -3.19 -23.20
N ALA A 316 20.07 -2.11 -23.17
CA ALA A 316 20.84 -1.71 -21.99
C ALA A 316 19.97 -1.52 -20.75
N LEU A 317 18.76 -0.97 -20.92
CA LEU A 317 17.82 -0.78 -19.82
C LEU A 317 17.13 -2.07 -19.39
N TRP A 318 16.77 -2.95 -20.33
CA TRP A 318 16.25 -4.28 -19.98
C TRP A 318 17.28 -5.14 -19.25
N GLU A 319 18.58 -5.00 -19.55
CA GLU A 319 19.68 -5.69 -18.85
C GLU A 319 19.78 -5.36 -17.36
N LEU A 320 19.14 -4.28 -16.88
CA LEU A 320 19.04 -3.98 -15.44
C LEU A 320 18.22 -5.03 -14.69
N GLY A 321 17.32 -5.74 -15.37
CA GLY A 321 16.58 -6.88 -14.82
C GLY A 321 15.51 -6.53 -13.76
N ASP A 322 14.93 -7.57 -13.16
CA ASP A 322 13.81 -7.48 -12.20
C ASP A 322 14.21 -6.96 -10.83
N GLU A 323 15.49 -6.98 -10.49
CA GLU A 323 15.98 -6.52 -9.19
C GLU A 323 16.19 -5.00 -9.14
N VAL A 324 16.46 -4.38 -10.30
CA VAL A 324 16.84 -2.96 -10.39
C VAL A 324 15.79 -2.13 -11.14
N LEU A 325 15.20 -2.63 -12.22
CA LEU A 325 14.33 -1.82 -13.08
C LEU A 325 12.89 -1.73 -12.54
N LEU A 326 12.46 -0.50 -12.24
CA LEU A 326 11.10 -0.21 -11.78
C LEU A 326 10.01 -0.65 -12.80
N PRO A 327 8.84 -1.15 -12.34
CA PRO A 327 7.73 -1.52 -13.23
C PRO A 327 7.26 -0.41 -14.18
N ARG A 328 7.24 0.85 -13.71
CA ARG A 328 6.88 2.00 -14.56
C ARG A 328 7.84 2.21 -15.72
N TRP A 329 9.13 1.96 -15.48
CA TRP A 329 10.15 2.05 -16.52
C TRP A 329 10.06 0.90 -17.51
N ARG A 330 9.63 -0.29 -17.10
CA ARG A 330 9.28 -1.37 -18.04
C ARG A 330 8.15 -0.95 -18.98
N GLY A 331 7.12 -0.30 -18.45
CA GLY A 331 6.05 0.29 -19.28
C GLY A 331 6.57 1.32 -20.28
N VAL A 332 7.54 2.15 -19.89
CA VAL A 332 8.23 3.08 -20.80
C VAL A 332 9.03 2.34 -21.89
N LEU A 333 9.77 1.29 -21.54
CA LEU A 333 10.52 0.49 -22.52
C LEU A 333 9.58 -0.18 -23.53
N LEU A 334 8.49 -0.79 -23.06
CA LEU A 334 7.45 -1.35 -23.92
C LEU A 334 6.84 -0.29 -24.85
N THR A 335 6.67 0.94 -24.37
CA THR A 335 6.22 2.08 -25.19
C THR A 335 7.24 2.45 -26.26
N SER A 336 8.52 2.54 -25.92
CA SER A 336 9.59 2.82 -26.88
C SER A 336 9.70 1.74 -27.96
N GLU A 337 9.55 0.47 -27.58
CA GLU A 337 9.51 -0.66 -28.51
C GLU A 337 8.29 -0.60 -29.42
N ALA A 338 7.11 -0.33 -28.88
CA ALA A 338 5.85 -0.24 -29.63
C ALA A 338 5.86 0.91 -30.64
N GLU A 339 6.42 2.07 -30.27
CA GLU A 339 6.57 3.22 -31.17
C GLU A 339 7.56 2.93 -32.30
N LEU A 340 8.65 2.21 -32.01
CA LEU A 340 9.61 1.78 -33.01
C LEU A 340 9.00 0.75 -33.98
N GLU A 341 8.27 -0.25 -33.47
CA GLU A 341 7.51 -1.22 -34.27
C GLU A 341 6.52 -0.52 -35.20
N ALA A 342 5.71 0.40 -34.66
CA ALA A 342 4.72 1.15 -35.44
C ALA A 342 5.38 1.99 -36.55
N LYS A 343 6.52 2.63 -36.27
CA LYS A 343 7.28 3.43 -37.24
C LYS A 343 7.84 2.56 -38.38
N GLU A 344 8.40 1.40 -38.04
CA GLU A 344 8.95 0.45 -39.03
C GLU A 344 7.86 -0.12 -39.94
N LEU A 345 6.70 -0.47 -39.37
CA LEU A 345 5.55 -0.95 -40.13
C LEU A 345 4.96 0.15 -41.02
N SER A 346 4.83 1.38 -40.51
CA SER A 346 4.34 2.53 -41.28
C SER A 346 5.26 2.85 -42.48
N THR A 347 6.58 2.62 -42.33
CA THR A 347 7.53 2.75 -43.44
C THR A 347 7.28 1.70 -44.54
N LYS A 348 6.85 0.49 -44.16
CA LYS A 348 6.50 -0.59 -45.10
C LYS A 348 5.09 -0.43 -45.67
N GLN A 349 4.21 0.29 -44.98
CA GLN A 349 2.80 0.51 -45.34
C GLN A 349 2.45 2.01 -45.20
N PRO A 350 2.78 2.85 -46.19
CA PRO A 350 2.71 4.31 -46.07
C PRO A 350 1.31 4.90 -45.79
N ASN A 351 0.24 4.11 -45.99
CA ASN A 351 -1.15 4.52 -45.76
C ASN A 351 -1.74 4.00 -44.43
N SER A 352 -0.97 3.26 -43.62
CA SER A 352 -1.43 2.80 -42.31
C SER A 352 -0.90 3.74 -41.22
N ASN A 353 -1.76 4.61 -40.66
CA ASN A 353 -1.47 5.30 -39.39
C ASN A 353 -1.56 4.26 -38.26
N LEU A 354 -0.51 3.47 -38.08
CA LEU A 354 -0.46 2.43 -37.06
C LEU A 354 -0.21 3.07 -35.70
N LEU A 355 -1.21 2.95 -34.83
CA LEU A 355 -1.12 3.38 -33.45
C LEU A 355 -0.27 2.35 -32.67
N PRO A 356 0.75 2.77 -31.90
CA PRO A 356 1.42 1.89 -30.96
C PRO A 356 0.42 1.25 -29.99
N TRP A 357 0.58 -0.01 -29.64
CA TRP A 357 -0.38 -0.70 -28.76
C TRP A 357 -0.38 -0.17 -27.31
N ILE A 358 0.69 0.52 -26.90
CA ILE A 358 0.91 1.02 -25.54
C ILE A 358 1.56 2.40 -25.54
N ASN A 359 1.20 3.22 -24.55
CA ASN A 359 1.64 4.60 -24.37
C ASN A 359 1.69 4.96 -22.88
N ILE A 360 2.77 4.51 -22.23
CA ILE A 360 3.07 4.73 -20.82
C ILE A 360 4.24 5.71 -20.72
N LYS A 361 3.96 6.90 -20.18
CA LYS A 361 4.96 7.98 -20.11
C LYS A 361 4.82 8.80 -18.83
N PHE A 362 5.88 9.49 -18.45
CA PHE A 362 5.87 10.42 -17.33
C PHE A 362 5.45 11.82 -17.80
N ALA A 363 4.38 12.35 -17.21
CA ALA A 363 4.01 13.76 -17.35
C ALA A 363 4.77 14.65 -16.35
N SER A 364 5.25 14.04 -15.26
CA SER A 364 5.98 14.73 -14.20
C SER A 364 7.09 13.86 -13.61
N SER A 365 8.02 14.50 -12.91
CA SER A 365 9.10 13.87 -12.15
C SER A 365 9.20 14.53 -10.78
N ALA A 366 9.84 13.88 -9.82
CA ALA A 366 10.22 14.50 -8.55
C ALA A 366 11.73 14.75 -8.50
N ILE A 367 12.16 15.97 -8.19
CA ILE A 367 13.56 16.31 -7.89
C ILE A 367 13.59 17.02 -6.53
N SER A 368 14.40 16.53 -5.60
CA SER A 368 14.49 17.06 -4.22
C SER A 368 13.12 17.24 -3.56
N SER A 369 12.25 16.22 -3.68
CA SER A 369 10.87 16.20 -3.18
C SER A 369 9.92 17.25 -3.79
N LYS A 370 10.35 17.97 -4.84
CA LYS A 370 9.51 18.90 -5.60
C LYS A 370 9.05 18.26 -6.91
N LYS A 371 7.75 18.26 -7.15
CA LYS A 371 7.16 17.83 -8.43
C LYS A 371 7.48 18.87 -9.51
N ILE A 372 8.03 18.39 -10.62
CA ILE A 372 8.35 19.19 -11.82
C ILE A 372 7.76 18.50 -13.07
N PRO A 373 7.53 19.23 -14.17
CA PRO A 373 7.24 18.62 -15.47
C PRO A 373 8.34 17.64 -15.87
N ALA A 374 7.99 16.50 -16.46
CA ALA A 374 8.97 15.49 -16.89
C ALA A 374 9.98 16.05 -17.91
N SER A 375 9.53 16.98 -18.75
CA SER A 375 10.36 17.71 -19.71
C SER A 375 11.47 18.58 -19.09
N GLN A 376 11.43 18.82 -17.77
CA GLN A 376 12.47 19.55 -17.05
C GLN A 376 13.48 18.63 -16.34
N ASN A 377 13.32 17.31 -16.43
CA ASN A 377 14.26 16.36 -15.85
C ASN A 377 15.39 16.06 -16.85
N HIS A 378 16.62 16.45 -16.52
CA HIS A 378 17.79 16.28 -17.38
C HIS A 378 18.10 14.82 -17.71
N ASN A 379 17.88 13.90 -16.77
CA ASN A 379 18.08 12.47 -17.02
C ASN A 379 17.05 11.93 -18.02
N LEU A 380 15.78 12.33 -17.89
CA LEU A 380 14.75 11.95 -18.85
C LEU A 380 15.03 12.51 -20.26
N LEU A 381 15.52 13.74 -20.35
CA LEU A 381 15.93 14.35 -21.63
C LEU A 381 17.12 13.60 -22.25
N ALA A 382 18.10 13.18 -21.45
CA ALA A 382 19.23 12.40 -21.94
C ALA A 382 18.80 11.02 -22.47
N LEU A 383 17.89 10.34 -21.77
CA LEU A 383 17.28 9.09 -22.23
C LEU A 383 16.46 9.29 -23.52
N GLN A 384 15.70 10.38 -23.61
CA GLN A 384 14.94 10.72 -24.82
C GLN A 384 15.83 10.98 -26.03
N SER A 385 17.04 11.53 -25.83
CA SER A 385 18.00 11.81 -26.92
C SER A 385 18.49 10.55 -27.64
N VAL A 386 18.38 9.38 -27.00
CA VAL A 386 18.73 8.07 -27.58
C VAL A 386 17.50 7.23 -27.94
N GLY A 387 16.30 7.81 -27.93
CA GLY A 387 15.06 7.17 -28.37
C GLY A 387 14.25 6.47 -27.28
N ILE A 388 14.57 6.65 -26.01
CA ILE A 388 13.72 6.17 -24.90
C ILE A 388 12.61 7.19 -24.64
N THR A 389 11.38 6.85 -24.98
CA THR A 389 10.24 7.78 -24.99
C THR A 389 9.54 7.93 -23.63
N ALA A 390 10.33 8.26 -22.61
CA ALA A 390 9.87 8.39 -21.22
C ALA A 390 9.03 9.64 -20.92
N ILE A 391 9.20 10.73 -21.68
CA ILE A 391 8.53 12.02 -21.45
C ILE A 391 7.21 12.04 -22.23
N GLY A 392 6.10 12.27 -21.53
CA GLY A 392 4.77 12.42 -22.10
C GLY A 392 4.09 13.71 -21.68
N GLU A 393 3.07 14.10 -22.43
CA GLU A 393 2.18 15.20 -22.13
C GLU A 393 1.26 14.88 -20.93
N TYR A 394 0.74 15.93 -20.31
CA TYR A 394 -0.38 15.78 -19.37
C TYR A 394 -1.63 15.34 -20.15
N ILE A 395 -2.27 14.27 -19.69
CA ILE A 395 -3.57 13.81 -20.18
C ILE A 395 -4.57 14.02 -19.05
N SER A 396 -5.67 14.74 -19.30
CA SER A 396 -6.75 14.91 -18.32
C SER A 396 -7.55 13.61 -18.16
N VAL A 397 -8.30 13.48 -17.07
CA VAL A 397 -9.18 12.31 -16.83
C VAL A 397 -10.19 12.16 -17.98
N GLN A 398 -10.70 13.27 -18.54
CA GLN A 398 -11.60 13.29 -19.70
C GLN A 398 -10.91 12.76 -20.97
N GLU A 399 -9.69 13.20 -21.26
CA GLU A 399 -8.92 12.68 -22.40
C GLU A 399 -8.54 11.21 -22.21
N GLN A 400 -8.17 10.83 -20.99
CA GLN A 400 -7.86 9.44 -20.65
C GLN A 400 -9.08 8.53 -20.85
N SER A 401 -10.30 8.99 -20.55
CA SER A 401 -11.53 8.21 -20.73
C SER A 401 -11.85 7.82 -22.18
N LYS A 402 -11.11 8.34 -23.17
CA LYS A 402 -11.27 7.99 -24.60
C LYS A 402 -10.53 6.72 -25.00
N TYR A 403 -9.75 6.10 -24.11
CA TYR A 403 -8.95 4.91 -24.41
C TYR A 403 -9.68 3.64 -23.97
N LYS A 404 -9.52 2.54 -24.72
CA LYS A 404 -10.07 1.22 -24.34
C LYS A 404 -9.37 0.63 -23.14
N TYR A 405 -8.08 0.91 -22.96
CA TYR A 405 -7.23 0.18 -22.04
C TYR A 405 -6.50 1.14 -21.09
N HIS A 406 -6.87 1.10 -19.82
CA HIS A 406 -6.23 1.90 -18.78
C HIS A 406 -5.39 0.99 -17.90
N ILE A 407 -4.13 1.33 -17.63
CA ILE A 407 -3.32 0.59 -16.65
C ILE A 407 -3.13 1.42 -15.40
N ASP A 408 -3.26 0.82 -14.21
CA ASP A 408 -2.93 1.49 -12.94
C ASP A 408 -1.57 1.00 -12.44
N LEU A 409 -0.49 1.66 -12.85
CA LEU A 409 0.86 1.21 -12.53
C LEU A 409 1.29 1.51 -11.09
N GLY A 410 1.88 0.49 -10.48
CA GLY A 410 2.32 0.54 -9.10
C GLY A 410 3.47 1.54 -8.83
N GLY A 411 3.57 2.01 -7.59
CA GLY A 411 4.55 2.91 -7.02
C GLY A 411 4.72 2.65 -5.52
N GLY A 412 4.81 3.69 -4.69
CA GLY A 412 5.17 3.58 -3.28
C GLY A 412 4.24 2.70 -2.43
N GLY A 413 2.96 2.64 -2.81
CA GLY A 413 1.90 1.85 -2.16
C GLY A 413 1.54 0.54 -2.86
N GLY A 414 2.18 0.20 -3.98
CA GLY A 414 1.52 -0.62 -5.00
C GLY A 414 0.75 0.33 -5.92
N THR A 415 -0.51 0.12 -6.23
CA THR A 415 -1.31 0.97 -7.13
C THR A 415 -1.65 2.37 -6.57
N THR A 416 -2.27 3.21 -7.42
CA THR A 416 -2.58 4.60 -7.04
C THR A 416 -3.83 4.64 -6.18
N TRP A 417 -3.75 5.22 -4.98
CA TRP A 417 -4.88 5.31 -4.04
C TRP A 417 -6.19 5.80 -4.69
N THR A 418 -6.14 6.90 -5.43
CA THR A 418 -7.32 7.47 -6.11
C THR A 418 -7.57 6.87 -7.50
N GLY A 419 -6.52 6.38 -8.14
CA GLY A 419 -6.52 6.12 -9.58
C GLY A 419 -7.24 4.84 -9.98
N THR A 420 -7.45 3.88 -9.08
CA THR A 420 -8.13 2.62 -9.41
C THR A 420 -9.62 2.86 -9.62
N ILE A 421 -10.31 3.53 -8.69
CA ILE A 421 -11.76 3.78 -8.80
C ILE A 421 -12.09 4.70 -9.97
N GLU A 422 -11.23 5.68 -10.27
CA GLU A 422 -11.36 6.56 -11.43
C GLU A 422 -11.31 5.76 -12.75
N LYS A 423 -10.34 4.84 -12.88
CA LYS A 423 -10.20 4.00 -14.08
C LYS A 423 -11.32 2.97 -14.22
N LEU A 424 -11.83 2.44 -13.11
CA LEU A 424 -13.01 1.55 -13.12
C LEU A 424 -14.26 2.28 -13.61
N ALA A 425 -14.40 3.57 -13.30
CA ALA A 425 -15.54 4.37 -13.74
C ALA A 425 -15.53 4.67 -15.25
N MET A 426 -14.36 4.75 -15.87
CA MET A 426 -14.20 5.03 -17.30
C MET A 426 -14.80 3.91 -18.17
N PRO A 427 -15.15 4.19 -19.45
CA PRO A 427 -15.74 3.19 -20.34
C PRO A 427 -14.75 2.12 -20.83
N GLY A 428 -13.44 2.36 -20.69
CA GLY A 428 -12.38 1.38 -21.00
C GLY A 428 -12.18 0.36 -19.88
N VAL A 429 -11.53 -0.76 -20.20
CA VAL A 429 -11.18 -1.80 -19.22
C VAL A 429 -9.90 -1.43 -18.46
N LEU A 430 -9.93 -1.69 -17.14
CA LEU A 430 -8.76 -1.58 -16.28
C LEU A 430 -7.85 -2.81 -16.43
N PHE A 431 -6.60 -2.57 -16.79
CA PHE A 431 -5.46 -3.46 -16.59
C PHE A 431 -4.87 -3.17 -15.21
N HIS A 432 -5.15 -4.04 -14.24
CA HIS A 432 -4.75 -3.82 -12.86
C HIS A 432 -3.37 -4.42 -12.60
N HIS A 433 -2.40 -3.58 -12.22
CA HIS A 433 -1.07 -4.03 -11.84
C HIS A 433 -1.13 -4.72 -10.47
N VAL A 434 -1.04 -6.04 -10.46
CA VAL A 434 -1.10 -6.85 -9.24
C VAL A 434 0.22 -6.71 -8.51
N THR A 435 0.16 -6.26 -7.25
CA THR A 435 1.34 -6.02 -6.40
C THR A 435 1.18 -6.75 -5.07
N PRO A 436 2.25 -6.86 -4.25
CA PRO A 436 2.19 -7.43 -2.89
C PRO A 436 1.33 -6.65 -1.88
N THR A 437 0.59 -5.64 -2.33
CA THR A 437 -0.26 -4.79 -1.51
C THR A 437 -1.67 -4.70 -2.08
N THR A 438 -2.62 -4.42 -1.19
CA THR A 438 -4.05 -4.29 -1.48
C THR A 438 -4.60 -3.03 -0.82
N ASP A 439 -5.56 -2.40 -1.48
CA ASP A 439 -6.32 -1.29 -0.89
C ASP A 439 -7.62 -1.82 -0.28
N TYR A 440 -8.23 -1.04 0.63
CA TYR A 440 -9.34 -1.51 1.47
C TYR A 440 -10.51 -2.15 0.71
N PHE A 441 -10.83 -1.68 -0.50
CA PHE A 441 -11.95 -2.16 -1.29
C PHE A 441 -11.61 -3.26 -2.31
N TYR A 442 -10.35 -3.71 -2.39
CA TYR A 442 -9.90 -4.62 -3.46
C TYR A 442 -10.55 -6.01 -3.36
N ASN A 443 -11.01 -6.44 -2.19
CA ASN A 443 -11.77 -7.69 -2.06
C ASN A 443 -13.16 -7.65 -2.73
N ARG A 444 -13.63 -6.49 -3.19
CA ARG A 444 -14.81 -6.35 -4.07
C ARG A 444 -14.46 -6.34 -5.56
N LEU A 445 -13.17 -6.30 -5.89
CA LEU A 445 -12.67 -6.33 -7.26
C LEU A 445 -12.15 -7.72 -7.59
N ILE A 446 -12.98 -8.50 -8.28
CA ILE A 446 -12.63 -9.82 -8.77
C ILE A 446 -11.92 -9.73 -10.13
N ALA A 447 -10.75 -10.36 -10.24
CA ALA A 447 -10.00 -10.48 -11.49
C ALA A 447 -10.85 -11.16 -12.59
N TRP A 448 -10.70 -10.71 -13.84
CA TRP A 448 -11.48 -11.13 -15.01
C TRP A 448 -13.00 -10.88 -14.92
N VAL A 449 -13.48 -10.29 -13.83
CA VAL A 449 -14.84 -9.75 -13.72
C VAL A 449 -14.81 -8.24 -13.83
N HIS A 450 -14.02 -7.57 -13.00
CA HIS A 450 -13.99 -6.09 -12.92
C HIS A 450 -12.77 -5.48 -13.62
N TYR A 451 -11.72 -6.27 -13.82
CA TYR A 451 -10.46 -5.82 -14.41
C TYR A 451 -9.67 -7.01 -14.99
N ILE A 452 -8.69 -6.71 -15.85
CA ILE A 452 -7.71 -7.67 -16.36
C ILE A 452 -6.47 -7.58 -15.44
N PRO A 453 -6.12 -8.62 -14.66
CA PRO A 453 -4.92 -8.58 -13.80
C PRO A 453 -3.67 -8.46 -14.67
N VAL A 454 -2.57 -7.86 -14.22
CA VAL A 454 -1.25 -7.78 -14.88
C VAL A 454 -0.17 -8.08 -13.85
N ARG A 455 0.84 -8.87 -14.19
CA ARG A 455 1.95 -9.21 -13.27
C ARG A 455 2.72 -7.96 -12.82
N ALA A 456 3.33 -8.06 -11.64
CA ALA A 456 4.12 -6.99 -11.04
C ALA A 456 5.34 -6.57 -11.88
N ASP A 457 5.81 -7.46 -12.76
CA ASP A 457 6.95 -7.25 -13.67
C ASP A 457 6.54 -6.83 -15.09
N LEU A 458 5.23 -6.71 -15.36
CA LEU A 458 4.61 -6.43 -16.67
C LEU A 458 4.90 -7.44 -17.78
N SER A 459 5.46 -8.62 -17.46
CA SER A 459 5.88 -9.63 -18.45
C SER A 459 4.73 -10.17 -19.30
N ASP A 460 3.50 -10.13 -18.79
CA ASP A 460 2.29 -10.62 -19.46
C ASP A 460 1.40 -9.51 -20.04
N LEU A 461 1.87 -8.25 -20.02
CA LEU A 461 1.06 -7.11 -20.45
C LEU A 461 0.72 -7.17 -21.96
N ARG A 462 1.69 -7.55 -22.80
CA ARG A 462 1.46 -7.69 -24.26
C ARG A 462 0.47 -8.81 -24.58
N GLU A 463 0.64 -9.97 -23.96
CA GLU A 463 -0.29 -11.10 -24.12
C GLU A 463 -1.73 -10.71 -23.75
N LYS A 464 -1.90 -9.99 -22.63
CA LYS A 464 -3.22 -9.54 -22.17
C LYS A 464 -3.84 -8.48 -23.05
N PHE A 465 -3.03 -7.60 -23.64
CA PHE A 465 -3.48 -6.66 -24.65
C PHE A 465 -3.96 -7.40 -25.91
N ASP A 466 -3.15 -8.31 -26.43
CA ASP A 466 -3.49 -9.09 -27.64
C ASP A 466 -4.76 -9.93 -27.41
N TRP A 467 -4.93 -10.48 -26.20
CA TRP A 467 -6.18 -11.15 -25.80
C TRP A 467 -7.39 -10.21 -25.84
N ALA A 468 -7.28 -8.99 -25.29
CA ALA A 468 -8.39 -8.04 -25.23
C ALA A 468 -8.81 -7.55 -26.63
N GLU A 469 -7.84 -7.36 -27.54
CA GLU A 469 -8.13 -7.02 -28.94
C GLU A 469 -8.75 -8.20 -29.71
N ALA A 470 -8.39 -9.44 -29.39
CA ALA A 470 -8.99 -10.64 -29.97
C ALA A 470 -10.40 -10.95 -29.40
N HIS A 471 -10.73 -10.45 -28.22
CA HIS A 471 -11.98 -10.70 -27.49
C HIS A 471 -12.66 -9.40 -27.04
N PRO A 472 -13.04 -8.50 -27.99
CA PRO A 472 -13.53 -7.17 -27.64
C PRO A 472 -14.86 -7.20 -26.87
N GLY A 473 -15.72 -8.20 -27.12
CA GLY A 473 -16.99 -8.35 -26.40
C GLY A 473 -16.80 -8.75 -24.94
N GLU A 474 -15.83 -9.61 -24.65
CA GLU A 474 -15.43 -10.01 -23.31
C GLU A 474 -14.76 -8.85 -22.58
N ALA A 475 -13.81 -8.16 -23.23
CA ALA A 475 -13.15 -6.98 -22.66
C ALA A 475 -14.17 -5.87 -22.30
N GLN A 476 -15.16 -5.62 -23.17
CA GLN A 476 -16.23 -4.67 -22.90
C GLN A 476 -17.11 -5.08 -21.71
N LYS A 477 -17.40 -6.38 -21.54
CA LYS A 477 -18.16 -6.87 -20.37
C LYS A 477 -17.39 -6.65 -19.07
N ILE A 478 -16.06 -6.87 -19.08
CA ILE A 478 -15.21 -6.61 -17.91
C ILE A 478 -15.20 -5.12 -17.58
N ALA A 479 -15.04 -4.25 -18.59
CA ALA A 479 -15.13 -2.80 -18.41
C ALA A 479 -16.47 -2.40 -17.78
N ALA A 480 -17.59 -2.86 -18.35
CA ALA A 480 -18.93 -2.56 -17.86
C ALA A 480 -19.13 -3.00 -16.40
N ALA A 481 -18.66 -4.18 -16.00
CA ALA A 481 -18.75 -4.64 -14.61
C ALA A 481 -17.93 -3.77 -13.64
N GLY A 482 -16.72 -3.35 -14.03
CA GLY A 482 -15.93 -2.37 -13.28
C GLY A 482 -16.65 -1.03 -13.14
N THR A 483 -17.25 -0.54 -14.23
CA THR A 483 -18.05 0.69 -14.25
C THR A 483 -19.29 0.59 -13.36
N GLU A 484 -19.98 -0.55 -13.37
CA GLU A 484 -21.13 -0.80 -12.49
C GLU A 484 -20.75 -0.75 -11.01
N PHE A 485 -19.60 -1.32 -10.64
CA PHE A 485 -19.08 -1.20 -9.27
C PHE A 485 -18.85 0.27 -8.90
N ALA A 486 -18.19 1.04 -9.75
CA ALA A 486 -17.94 2.46 -9.50
C ALA A 486 -19.25 3.28 -9.38
N LYS A 487 -20.25 3.00 -10.23
CA LYS A 487 -21.59 3.60 -10.13
C LYS A 487 -22.27 3.23 -8.81
N TRP A 488 -22.20 1.97 -8.41
CA TRP A 488 -22.78 1.49 -7.15
C TRP A 488 -22.17 2.18 -5.93
N VAL A 489 -20.84 2.34 -5.88
CA VAL A 489 -20.16 3.10 -4.81
C VAL A 489 -20.67 4.55 -4.72
N GLY A 490 -21.09 5.14 -5.84
CA GLY A 490 -21.72 6.47 -5.91
C GLY A 490 -23.19 6.54 -5.48
N THR A 491 -23.82 5.42 -5.13
CA THR A 491 -25.22 5.39 -4.62
C THR A 491 -25.27 5.47 -3.10
N VAL A 492 -26.42 5.85 -2.54
CA VAL A 492 -26.64 5.86 -1.08
C VAL A 492 -26.42 4.46 -0.50
N ASP A 493 -27.03 3.44 -1.08
CA ASP A 493 -26.93 2.05 -0.61
C ASP A 493 -25.50 1.51 -0.70
N GLY A 494 -24.83 1.76 -1.84
CA GLY A 494 -23.46 1.30 -2.03
C GLY A 494 -22.50 2.02 -1.09
N PHE A 495 -22.60 3.34 -0.96
CA PHE A 495 -21.73 4.07 -0.05
C PHE A 495 -21.99 3.73 1.43
N ALA A 496 -23.25 3.52 1.82
CA ALA A 496 -23.60 3.01 3.15
C ALA A 496 -22.93 1.65 3.42
N THR A 497 -22.97 0.75 2.45
CA THR A 497 -22.31 -0.56 2.52
C THR A 497 -20.80 -0.42 2.67
N MET A 498 -20.17 0.43 1.85
CA MET A 498 -18.72 0.69 1.94
C MET A 498 -18.33 1.29 3.30
N TYR A 499 -19.09 2.26 3.81
CA TYR A 499 -18.87 2.87 5.12
C TYR A 499 -18.99 1.83 6.25
N GLN A 500 -20.03 1.00 6.22
CA GLN A 500 -20.23 -0.04 7.22
C GLN A 500 -19.07 -1.05 7.20
N GLU A 501 -18.74 -1.60 6.04
CA GLU A 501 -17.79 -2.71 5.95
C GLU A 501 -16.33 -2.32 6.14
N TYR A 502 -15.96 -1.08 5.77
CA TYR A 502 -14.55 -0.65 5.73
C TYR A 502 -14.21 0.43 6.75
N LEU A 503 -15.19 0.91 7.52
CA LEU A 503 -14.93 1.76 8.69
C LEU A 503 -15.55 1.16 9.95
N VAL A 504 -16.86 0.93 9.98
CA VAL A 504 -17.56 0.55 11.21
C VAL A 504 -17.23 -0.88 11.64
N ASP A 505 -17.31 -1.85 10.73
CA ASP A 505 -17.07 -3.27 11.04
C ASP A 505 -15.63 -3.55 11.49
N PRO A 506 -14.57 -3.00 10.87
CA PRO A 506 -13.21 -3.15 11.37
C PRO A 506 -13.02 -2.58 12.77
N LEU A 507 -13.60 -1.40 13.05
CA LEU A 507 -13.55 -0.80 14.39
C LEU A 507 -14.31 -1.65 15.42
N LYS A 508 -15.49 -2.18 15.05
CA LYS A 508 -16.27 -3.09 15.89
C LYS A 508 -15.48 -4.36 16.22
N GLN A 509 -14.85 -4.97 15.22
CA GLN A 509 -14.05 -6.19 15.42
C GLN A 509 -12.86 -5.95 16.36
N CYS A 510 -12.15 -4.83 16.21
CA CYS A 510 -11.09 -4.46 17.17
C CYS A 510 -11.66 -4.24 18.57
N LEU A 511 -12.81 -3.58 18.68
CA LEU A 511 -13.44 -3.33 19.97
C LEU A 511 -13.87 -4.63 20.68
N GLU A 512 -14.51 -5.55 19.97
CA GLU A 512 -14.97 -6.83 20.52
C GLU A 512 -13.83 -7.79 20.87
N ALA A 513 -12.68 -7.67 20.18
CA ALA A 513 -11.50 -8.50 20.43
C ALA A 513 -10.57 -7.93 21.52
N TYR A 514 -10.78 -6.68 21.95
CA TYR A 514 -9.92 -6.07 22.96
C TYR A 514 -10.20 -6.66 24.35
N ILE A 515 -9.14 -7.11 25.01
CA ILE A 515 -9.15 -7.59 26.39
C ILE A 515 -8.68 -6.42 27.28
N PRO A 516 -9.56 -5.88 28.13
CA PRO A 516 -9.23 -4.76 29.02
C PRO A 516 -8.15 -5.09 30.06
N LEU A 517 -7.65 -4.05 30.72
CA LEU A 517 -6.69 -4.22 31.80
C LEU A 517 -7.32 -4.98 32.96
N ASP A 518 -6.65 -6.05 33.37
CA ASP A 518 -7.01 -6.80 34.55
C ASP A 518 -6.57 -6.03 35.81
N LYS A 519 -7.56 -5.53 36.58
CA LYS A 519 -7.31 -4.77 37.80
C LYS A 519 -6.62 -5.60 38.89
N GLU A 520 -6.73 -6.93 38.88
CA GLU A 520 -6.01 -7.79 39.81
C GLU A 520 -4.50 -7.82 39.53
N ILE A 521 -4.13 -7.68 38.25
CA ILE A 521 -2.73 -7.72 37.80
C ILE A 521 -2.11 -6.31 37.80
N PHE A 522 -2.85 -5.31 37.34
CA PHE A 522 -2.33 -3.97 37.06
C PHE A 522 -2.78 -2.90 38.06
N GLY A 523 -3.66 -3.23 39.00
CA GLY A 523 -4.21 -2.26 39.96
C GLY A 523 -4.99 -1.14 39.28
N ASP A 524 -4.74 0.11 39.71
CA ASP A 524 -5.39 1.32 39.17
C ASP A 524 -4.67 1.92 37.95
N LYS A 525 -3.70 1.21 37.37
CA LYS A 525 -2.97 1.69 36.19
C LYS A 525 -3.89 1.79 34.97
N THR A 526 -3.67 2.83 34.20
CA THR A 526 -4.28 3.08 32.90
C THR A 526 -3.44 2.47 31.77
N VAL A 527 -4.01 2.41 30.57
CA VAL A 527 -3.24 2.05 29.37
C VAL A 527 -2.10 3.03 29.14
N MET A 528 -2.31 4.31 29.42
CA MET A 528 -1.28 5.35 29.30
C MET A 528 -0.10 5.06 30.24
N ASP A 529 -0.35 4.70 31.50
CA ASP A 529 0.71 4.39 32.46
C ASP A 529 1.58 3.22 31.97
N LEU A 530 0.97 2.20 31.35
CA LEU A 530 1.71 1.06 30.80
C LEU A 530 2.51 1.41 29.54
N ILE A 531 2.01 2.33 28.71
CA ILE A 531 2.77 2.86 27.56
C ILE A 531 3.96 3.66 28.04
N ASP A 532 3.80 4.49 29.07
CA ASP A 532 4.88 5.31 29.63
C ASP A 532 5.94 4.46 30.35
N GLU A 533 5.53 3.45 31.14
CA GLU A 533 6.45 2.59 31.91
C GLU A 533 7.28 1.63 31.04
N ARG A 534 6.70 1.17 29.92
CA ARG A 534 7.27 0.08 29.10
C ARG A 534 7.63 0.51 27.70
N GLY A 535 7.34 1.76 27.38
CA GLY A 535 7.58 2.36 26.08
C GLY A 535 9.02 2.79 25.88
N ASP A 536 9.24 3.38 24.72
CA ASP A 536 10.51 4.00 24.35
C ASP A 536 10.42 5.50 24.64
N ASP A 537 11.50 6.11 25.15
CA ASP A 537 11.56 7.54 25.47
C ASP A 537 11.26 8.44 24.25
N SER A 538 11.38 7.91 23.04
CA SER A 538 11.01 8.62 21.80
C SER A 538 9.50 8.72 21.57
N TRP A 539 8.67 7.94 22.27
CA TRP A 539 7.23 7.95 22.03
C TRP A 539 6.58 9.22 22.55
N HIS A 540 5.78 9.89 21.71
CA HIS A 540 5.29 11.23 22.01
C HIS A 540 3.81 11.40 21.70
N VAL A 541 3.06 12.03 22.61
CA VAL A 541 1.66 12.41 22.37
C VAL A 541 1.62 13.51 21.31
N VAL A 542 0.95 13.25 20.19
CA VAL A 542 0.85 14.20 19.06
C VAL A 542 -0.53 14.81 18.92
N ALA A 543 -1.58 14.17 19.44
CA ALA A 543 -2.93 14.72 19.41
C ALA A 543 -3.81 14.19 20.54
N ILE A 544 -4.73 15.02 20.99
CA ILE A 544 -5.84 14.69 21.90
C ILE A 544 -7.14 15.06 21.21
N CYS A 545 -8.08 14.14 21.13
CA CYS A 545 -9.34 14.30 20.39
C CYS A 545 -10.52 14.03 21.31
N SER A 546 -11.50 14.94 21.36
CA SER A 546 -12.72 14.67 22.11
C SER A 546 -13.60 13.63 21.41
N GLY A 547 -13.68 13.61 20.07
CA GLY A 547 -14.60 12.76 19.32
C GLY A 547 -16.07 13.19 19.38
N LEU A 548 -16.40 14.27 20.09
CA LEU A 548 -17.78 14.79 20.22
C LEU A 548 -18.26 15.52 18.95
N HIS A 549 -17.32 16.05 18.18
CA HIS A 549 -17.56 16.65 16.88
C HIS A 549 -16.38 16.32 15.96
N VAL A 550 -16.58 16.52 14.65
CA VAL A 550 -15.49 16.42 13.70
C VAL A 550 -14.44 17.50 13.92
N GLU A 551 -13.21 17.22 13.54
CA GLU A 551 -12.04 18.08 13.75
C GLU A 551 -11.86 18.46 15.22
N SER A 552 -12.13 17.50 16.12
CA SER A 552 -12.01 17.67 17.58
C SER A 552 -10.60 17.45 18.12
N CYS A 553 -9.65 17.10 17.25
CA CYS A 553 -8.26 16.88 17.64
C CYS A 553 -7.51 18.19 17.84
N ARG A 554 -6.68 18.22 18.88
CA ARG A 554 -5.78 19.31 19.22
C ARG A 554 -4.39 18.76 19.52
N ASP A 555 -3.36 19.55 19.27
CA ASP A 555 -2.02 19.28 19.78
C ASP A 555 -1.95 19.54 21.30
N LEU A 556 -0.78 19.27 21.89
CA LEU A 556 -0.54 19.50 23.33
C LEU A 556 -0.62 20.97 23.75
N ASN A 557 -0.53 21.91 22.81
CA ASN A 557 -0.69 23.34 23.06
C ASN A 557 -2.16 23.79 22.96
N GLY A 558 -3.09 22.87 22.69
CA GLY A 558 -4.50 23.15 22.49
C GLY A 558 -4.85 23.71 21.11
N THR A 559 -3.87 23.73 20.19
CA THR A 559 -4.05 24.17 18.79
C THR A 559 -4.78 23.09 18.02
N LYS A 560 -5.81 23.48 17.26
CA LYS A 560 -6.54 22.55 16.41
C LYS A 560 -5.60 21.94 15.35
N VAL A 561 -5.66 20.63 15.18
CA VAL A 561 -4.92 19.90 14.16
C VAL A 561 -5.88 19.24 13.18
N THR A 562 -5.56 19.27 11.89
CA THR A 562 -6.45 18.84 10.79
C THR A 562 -5.72 18.09 9.68
#